data_AF-A0A370GPI0-F1
#
_entry.id   AF-A0A370GPI0-F1
#
_cell.length_a   1.000
_cell.length_b   1.000
_cell.length_c   1.000
_cell.angle_alpha   90.00
_cell.angle_beta   90.00
_cell.angle_gamma   90.00
#
_symmetry.space_group_name_H-M   'P 1'
#
loop_
_entity.id
_entity.type
_entity.pdbx_description
1 polymer ?
#
loop_
_entity_poly.entity_id
_entity_poly.type
_entity_poly.pdbx_seq_one_letter_code
_entity_poly.pdbx_strand_id
1 'polypeptide(L)'
;MNKGKWTAAGITLFLLAFFLFLNWQYPYSFISVKKSIRFQPDPKVAEEYKTDFQSFRQHYYSNSVELASLTDNRTEFVLNAFDQKWLMSSEPVTMDSMKLNDILTEVQDARTLIMELAFRETYPQETKEYLKIALENSIEMESYLLMVKNNPSITRERSNSMFHQMHMMFQNELKMYESFYESYQQSYKK
;
A
#
# COMPACT_ATOMS: atom_id res chain seq x y z
N MET A 1 20.26 56.59 -8.58
CA MET A 1 20.41 55.12 -8.60
C MET A 1 19.33 54.50 -7.72
N ASN A 2 18.41 53.73 -8.30
CA ASN A 2 17.08 53.48 -7.75
C ASN A 2 17.08 52.31 -6.75
N LYS A 3 17.46 52.57 -5.49
CA LYS A 3 17.57 51.55 -4.42
C LYS A 3 16.30 50.71 -4.25
N GLY A 4 15.12 51.31 -4.48
CA GLY A 4 13.83 50.61 -4.41
C GLY A 4 13.62 49.51 -5.46
N LYS A 5 14.28 49.60 -6.63
CA LYS A 5 14.19 48.56 -7.67
C LYS A 5 15.03 47.33 -7.30
N TRP A 6 16.17 47.53 -6.66
CA TRP A 6 17.06 46.44 -6.21
C TRP A 6 16.47 45.69 -5.02
N THR A 7 15.82 46.40 -4.08
CA THR A 7 15.11 45.75 -2.96
C THR A 7 13.90 44.97 -3.45
N ALA A 8 13.10 45.52 -4.37
CA ALA A 8 11.97 44.81 -4.96
C ALA A 8 12.40 43.55 -5.73
N ALA A 9 13.46 43.63 -6.53
CA ALA A 9 14.02 42.47 -7.24
C ALA A 9 14.51 41.38 -6.26
N GLY A 10 15.17 41.77 -5.16
CA GLY A 10 15.62 40.85 -4.12
C GLY A 10 14.47 40.11 -3.42
N ILE A 11 13.38 40.83 -3.10
CA ILE A 11 12.18 40.23 -2.51
C ILE A 11 11.53 39.24 -3.48
N THR A 12 11.38 39.60 -4.75
CA THR A 12 10.80 38.71 -5.77
C THR A 12 11.62 37.43 -5.93
N LEU A 13 12.96 37.55 -6.00
CA LEU A 13 13.84 36.38 -6.12
C LEU A 13 13.74 35.46 -4.89
N PHE A 14 13.68 36.05 -3.69
CA PHE A 14 13.52 35.28 -2.45
C PHE A 14 12.19 34.53 -2.42
N LEU A 15 11.08 35.19 -2.77
CA LEU A 15 9.77 34.54 -2.82
C LEU A 15 9.75 33.38 -3.82
N LEU A 16 10.34 33.57 -5.02
CA LEU A 16 10.47 32.50 -6.02
C LEU A 16 11.27 31.31 -5.46
N ALA A 17 12.42 31.57 -4.85
CA ALA A 17 13.24 30.51 -4.23
C ALA A 17 12.49 29.79 -3.10
N PHE A 18 11.73 30.54 -2.28
CA PHE A 18 10.92 29.99 -1.21
C PHE A 18 9.80 29.08 -1.73
N PHE A 19 9.07 29.50 -2.76
CA PHE A 19 8.03 28.67 -3.38
C PHE A 19 8.61 27.40 -4.03
N LEU A 20 9.77 27.49 -4.68
CA LEU A 20 10.47 26.33 -5.23
C LEU A 20 10.91 25.35 -4.12
N PHE A 21 11.43 25.87 -3.00
CA PHE A 21 11.80 25.06 -1.85
C PHE A 21 10.58 24.35 -1.24
N LEU A 22 9.47 25.05 -1.02
CA LEU A 22 8.24 24.45 -0.50
C LEU A 22 7.70 23.35 -1.43
N ASN A 23 7.72 23.59 -2.75
CA ASN A 23 7.31 22.61 -3.75
C ASN A 23 8.18 21.34 -3.73
N TRP A 24 9.47 21.49 -3.51
CA TRP A 24 10.39 20.35 -3.46
C TRP A 24 10.29 19.56 -2.15
N GLN A 25 10.16 20.27 -1.02
CA GLN A 25 10.15 19.70 0.33
C GLN A 25 8.81 19.04 0.69
N TYR A 26 7.69 19.60 0.24
CA TYR A 26 6.33 19.14 0.55
C TYR A 26 5.59 18.69 -0.71
N PRO A 27 5.94 17.50 -1.25
CA PRO A 27 5.48 17.05 -2.55
C PRO A 27 3.96 16.88 -2.63
N TYR A 28 3.28 16.54 -1.52
CA TYR A 28 1.82 16.37 -1.48
C TYR A 28 1.04 17.60 -0.99
N SER A 29 1.72 18.72 -0.76
CA SER A 29 1.07 19.96 -0.33
C SER A 29 0.10 20.49 -1.41
N PHE A 30 -0.92 21.24 -0.98
CA PHE A 30 -1.88 21.89 -1.88
C PHE A 30 -1.23 22.84 -2.88
N ILE A 31 -0.08 23.43 -2.51
CA ILE A 31 0.70 24.36 -3.35
C ILE A 31 1.74 23.65 -4.23
N SER A 32 1.87 22.33 -4.14
CA SER A 32 2.80 21.55 -4.93
C SER A 32 2.32 21.41 -6.38
N VAL A 33 3.13 21.83 -7.34
CA VAL A 33 2.86 21.68 -8.77
C VAL A 33 2.94 20.22 -9.19
N LYS A 34 3.86 19.43 -8.60
CA LYS A 34 4.05 18.01 -8.92
C LYS A 34 3.85 17.15 -7.68
N LYS A 35 2.64 16.62 -7.53
CA LYS A 35 2.23 15.74 -6.42
C LYS A 35 2.75 14.31 -6.58
N SER A 36 4.07 14.16 -6.59
CA SER A 36 4.73 12.87 -6.76
C SER A 36 6.10 12.80 -6.08
N ILE A 37 6.48 11.59 -5.67
CA ILE A 37 7.82 11.26 -5.16
C ILE A 37 8.35 10.04 -5.92
N ARG A 38 9.67 10.02 -6.13
CA ARG A 38 10.37 8.79 -6.51
C ARG A 38 10.70 8.03 -5.24
N PHE A 39 9.98 6.95 -5.01
CA PHE A 39 10.24 5.99 -3.95
C PHE A 39 11.23 4.96 -4.48
N GLN A 40 12.27 4.67 -3.69
CA GLN A 40 13.20 3.58 -3.96
C GLN A 40 12.91 2.47 -2.95
N PRO A 41 12.32 1.35 -3.38
CA PRO A 41 12.16 0.19 -2.51
C PRO A 41 13.53 -0.38 -2.12
N ASP A 42 13.61 -0.96 -0.92
CA ASP A 42 14.73 -1.83 -0.57
C ASP A 42 14.70 -3.08 -1.47
N PRO A 43 15.74 -3.34 -2.29
CA PRO A 43 15.73 -4.44 -3.24
C PRO A 43 15.55 -5.81 -2.59
N LYS A 44 16.06 -6.00 -1.38
CA LYS A 44 15.93 -7.27 -0.66
C LYS A 44 14.48 -7.47 -0.20
N VAL A 45 13.87 -6.43 0.37
CA VAL A 45 12.46 -6.48 0.79
C VAL A 45 11.55 -6.71 -0.42
N ALA A 46 11.82 -6.04 -1.55
CA ALA A 46 11.03 -6.21 -2.76
C ALA A 46 11.13 -7.63 -3.36
N GLU A 47 12.32 -8.23 -3.36
CA GLU A 47 12.51 -9.59 -3.85
C GLU A 47 11.90 -10.63 -2.90
N GLU A 48 12.02 -10.43 -1.58
CA GLU A 48 11.34 -11.26 -0.58
C GLU A 48 9.82 -11.19 -0.76
N TYR A 49 9.24 -9.99 -0.85
CA TYR A 49 7.81 -9.81 -1.08
C TYR A 49 7.34 -10.50 -2.36
N LYS A 50 8.08 -10.31 -3.46
CA LYS A 50 7.78 -10.95 -4.74
C LYS A 50 7.82 -12.48 -4.64
N THR A 51 8.80 -13.03 -3.93
CA THR A 51 8.94 -14.47 -3.72
C THR A 51 7.77 -15.01 -2.90
N ASP A 52 7.46 -14.37 -1.77
CA ASP A 52 6.34 -14.73 -0.89
C ASP A 52 5.02 -14.68 -1.68
N PHE A 53 4.77 -13.60 -2.42
CA PHE A 53 3.56 -13.44 -3.23
C PHE A 53 3.45 -14.49 -4.34
N GLN A 54 4.53 -14.77 -5.06
CA GLN A 54 4.53 -15.78 -6.11
C GLN A 54 4.31 -17.19 -5.55
N SER A 55 4.91 -17.50 -4.40
CA SER A 55 4.69 -18.75 -3.68
C SER A 55 3.22 -18.90 -3.30
N PHE A 56 2.64 -17.90 -2.64
CA PHE A 56 1.24 -17.93 -2.24
C PHE A 56 0.29 -18.03 -3.44
N ARG A 57 0.54 -17.24 -4.49
CA ARG A 57 -0.24 -17.28 -5.73
C ARG A 57 -0.16 -18.66 -6.39
N GLN A 58 1.02 -19.28 -6.48
CA GLN A 58 1.18 -20.62 -7.01
C GLN A 58 0.48 -21.67 -6.15
N HIS A 59 0.58 -21.55 -4.82
CA HIS A 59 -0.13 -22.42 -3.88
C HIS A 59 -1.64 -22.31 -4.11
N TYR A 60 -2.19 -21.10 -4.22
CA TYR A 60 -3.59 -20.84 -4.54
C TYR A 60 -4.02 -21.56 -5.82
N TYR A 61 -3.39 -21.29 -6.96
CA TYR A 61 -3.83 -21.87 -8.25
C TYR A 61 -3.62 -23.38 -8.37
N SER A 62 -2.62 -23.94 -7.68
CA SER A 62 -2.39 -25.39 -7.67
C SER A 62 -3.43 -26.14 -6.84
N ASN A 63 -4.08 -25.45 -5.90
CA ASN A 63 -5.00 -26.03 -4.94
C ASN A 63 -6.44 -25.56 -5.12
N SER A 64 -6.71 -24.42 -5.74
CA SER A 64 -8.07 -23.94 -5.95
C SER A 64 -8.81 -24.87 -6.91
N VAL A 65 -9.87 -25.52 -6.44
CA VAL A 65 -10.77 -26.29 -7.30
C VAL A 65 -11.81 -25.31 -7.85
N GLU A 66 -11.59 -24.79 -9.05
CA GLU A 66 -12.55 -23.99 -9.86
C GLU A 66 -13.46 -23.01 -9.07
N LEU A 67 -12.90 -22.18 -8.17
CA LEU A 67 -13.66 -21.19 -7.38
C LEU A 67 -14.91 -21.77 -6.70
N ALA A 68 -14.88 -23.06 -6.34
CA ALA A 68 -16.06 -23.79 -5.89
C ALA A 68 -16.62 -23.26 -4.56
N SER A 69 -15.75 -22.66 -3.73
CA SER A 69 -16.14 -22.02 -2.48
C SER A 69 -16.12 -20.50 -2.58
N LEU A 70 -16.89 -19.83 -1.71
CA LEU A 70 -16.80 -18.38 -1.53
C LEU A 70 -15.38 -17.97 -1.12
N THR A 71 -14.70 -18.78 -0.29
CA THR A 71 -13.32 -18.51 0.15
C THR A 71 -12.34 -18.50 -1.01
N ASP A 72 -12.40 -19.49 -1.90
CA ASP A 72 -11.55 -19.54 -3.09
C ASP A 72 -11.86 -18.34 -4.01
N ASN A 73 -13.14 -18.07 -4.25
CA ASN A 73 -13.56 -16.94 -5.08
C ASN A 73 -13.05 -15.60 -4.57
N ARG A 74 -13.22 -15.32 -3.28
CA ARG A 74 -12.77 -14.05 -2.66
C ARG A 74 -11.25 -13.96 -2.61
N THR A 75 -10.56 -15.08 -2.42
CA THR A 75 -9.10 -15.12 -2.41
C THR A 75 -8.49 -14.68 -3.73
N GLU A 76 -9.08 -15.05 -4.87
CA GLU A 76 -8.63 -14.55 -6.18
C GLU A 76 -8.62 -13.02 -6.26
N PHE A 77 -9.68 -12.38 -5.77
CA PHE A 77 -9.78 -10.92 -5.78
C PHE A 77 -8.86 -10.27 -4.74
N VAL A 78 -8.71 -10.86 -3.56
CA VAL A 78 -7.75 -10.38 -2.54
C VAL A 78 -6.32 -10.45 -3.05
N LEU A 79 -5.94 -11.50 -3.80
CA LEU A 79 -4.62 -11.62 -4.42
C LEU A 79 -4.28 -10.45 -5.36
N ASN A 80 -5.28 -9.85 -6.02
CA ASN A 80 -5.04 -8.70 -6.89
C ASN A 80 -4.58 -7.45 -6.10
N ALA A 81 -5.03 -7.29 -4.85
CA ALA A 81 -4.58 -6.19 -4.00
C ALA A 81 -3.10 -6.34 -3.59
N PHE A 82 -2.60 -7.59 -3.55
CA PHE A 82 -1.18 -7.87 -3.31
C PHE A 82 -0.32 -7.81 -4.58
N ASP A 83 -0.92 -7.86 -5.78
CA ASP A 83 -0.23 -7.81 -7.08
C ASP A 83 0.17 -6.38 -7.49
N GLN A 84 0.92 -5.69 -6.61
CA GLN A 84 1.34 -4.32 -6.83
C GLN A 84 2.78 -4.23 -7.33
N LYS A 85 2.95 -3.65 -8.52
CA LYS A 85 4.29 -3.43 -9.13
C LYS A 85 5.26 -2.69 -8.22
N TRP A 86 4.78 -1.76 -7.39
CA TRP A 86 5.63 -0.95 -6.52
C TRP A 86 6.19 -1.73 -5.31
N LEU A 87 5.54 -2.82 -4.91
CA LEU A 87 6.02 -3.74 -3.87
C LEU A 87 7.11 -4.66 -4.41
N MET A 88 7.03 -5.04 -5.69
CA MET A 88 7.94 -6.01 -6.31
C MET A 88 9.09 -5.38 -7.11
N SER A 89 9.19 -4.04 -7.14
CA SER A 89 10.20 -3.36 -7.97
C SER A 89 11.49 -3.17 -7.19
N SER A 90 12.63 -3.53 -7.81
CA SER A 90 13.97 -3.12 -7.35
C SER A 90 14.34 -1.72 -7.82
N GLU A 91 13.56 -1.16 -8.74
CA GLU A 91 13.81 0.14 -9.38
C GLU A 91 12.99 1.25 -8.73
N PRO A 92 13.42 2.52 -8.84
CA PRO A 92 12.65 3.62 -8.27
C PRO A 92 11.29 3.76 -8.95
N VAL A 93 10.22 3.76 -8.15
CA VAL A 93 8.83 3.90 -8.60
C VAL A 93 8.31 5.30 -8.30
N THR A 94 7.55 5.87 -9.23
CA THR A 94 6.87 7.15 -8.97
C THR A 94 5.57 6.89 -8.22
N MET A 95 5.52 7.39 -6.99
CA MET A 95 4.33 7.42 -6.15
C MET A 95 3.70 8.79 -6.32
N ASP A 96 2.60 8.87 -7.08
CA ASP A 96 1.80 10.10 -7.20
C ASP A 96 0.46 9.94 -6.48
N SER A 97 -0.31 11.03 -6.39
CA SER A 97 -1.59 11.01 -5.70
C SER A 97 -2.61 10.05 -6.33
N MET A 98 -2.53 9.79 -7.63
CA MET A 98 -3.43 8.86 -8.31
C MET A 98 -3.06 7.43 -7.89
N LYS A 99 -1.78 7.08 -7.95
CA LYS A 99 -1.30 5.77 -7.50
C LYS A 99 -1.63 5.49 -6.03
N LEU A 100 -1.56 6.49 -5.16
CA LEU A 100 -1.99 6.34 -3.75
C LEU A 100 -3.50 6.11 -3.60
N ASN A 101 -4.32 6.73 -4.45
CA ASN A 101 -5.77 6.46 -4.46
C ASN A 101 -6.08 5.05 -4.97
N ASP A 102 -5.36 4.61 -5.99
CA ASP A 102 -5.51 3.25 -6.55
C ASP A 102 -5.20 2.21 -5.47
N ILE A 103 -4.05 2.36 -4.79
CA ILE A 103 -3.65 1.48 -3.68
C ILE A 103 -4.69 1.49 -2.56
N LEU A 104 -5.18 2.68 -2.16
CA LEU A 104 -6.22 2.79 -1.14
C LEU A 104 -7.50 2.06 -1.54
N THR A 105 -7.90 2.17 -2.81
CA THR A 105 -9.10 1.50 -3.33
C THR A 105 -8.92 -0.02 -3.28
N GLU A 106 -7.77 -0.53 -3.74
CA GLU A 106 -7.47 -1.97 -3.72
C GLU A 106 -7.45 -2.53 -2.29
N VAL A 107 -6.89 -1.80 -1.32
CA VAL A 107 -6.91 -2.20 0.10
C VAL A 107 -8.33 -2.18 0.66
N GLN A 108 -9.14 -1.17 0.33
CA GLN A 108 -10.54 -1.09 0.76
C GLN A 108 -11.38 -2.23 0.20
N ASP A 109 -11.15 -2.60 -1.06
CA ASP A 109 -11.81 -3.71 -1.72
C ASP A 109 -11.39 -5.03 -1.07
N ALA A 110 -10.08 -5.27 -0.87
CA ALA A 110 -9.57 -6.45 -0.16
C ALA A 110 -10.15 -6.58 1.25
N ARG A 111 -10.12 -5.50 2.05
CA ARG A 111 -10.73 -5.46 3.39
C ARG A 111 -12.20 -5.87 3.34
N THR A 112 -12.94 -5.37 2.36
CA THR A 112 -14.37 -5.69 2.21
C THR A 112 -14.57 -7.17 1.93
N LEU A 113 -13.75 -7.77 1.06
CA LEU A 113 -13.81 -9.20 0.75
C LEU A 113 -13.42 -10.06 1.96
N ILE A 114 -12.37 -9.69 2.69
CA ILE A 114 -11.94 -10.35 3.94
C ILE A 114 -13.06 -10.30 4.98
N MET A 115 -13.70 -9.14 5.11
CA MET A 115 -14.85 -8.97 6.00
C MET A 115 -16.04 -9.83 5.57
N GLU A 116 -16.33 -9.94 4.27
CA GLU A 116 -17.38 -10.83 3.77
C GLU A 116 -17.12 -12.30 4.17
N LEU A 117 -15.87 -12.77 4.06
CA LEU A 117 -15.48 -14.11 4.50
C LEU A 117 -15.75 -14.31 6.00
N ALA A 118 -15.39 -13.32 6.82
CA ALA A 118 -15.57 -13.42 8.27
C ALA A 118 -17.04 -13.55 8.70
N PHE A 119 -17.98 -12.99 7.94
CA PHE A 119 -19.41 -13.00 8.26
C PHE A 119 -20.22 -14.08 7.55
N ARG A 120 -19.82 -14.50 6.35
CA ARG A 120 -20.62 -15.42 5.51
C ARG A 120 -20.20 -16.88 5.63
N GLU A 121 -18.92 -17.12 5.91
CA GLU A 121 -18.39 -18.47 6.04
C GLU A 121 -18.23 -18.85 7.52
N THR A 122 -18.30 -20.15 7.80
CA THR A 122 -18.00 -20.68 9.13
C THR A 122 -16.70 -21.44 9.07
N TYR A 123 -15.67 -20.94 9.74
CA TYR A 123 -14.36 -21.60 9.85
C TYR A 123 -14.10 -22.19 11.26
N PRO A 124 -13.17 -23.15 11.38
CA PRO A 124 -12.62 -23.56 12.68
C PRO A 124 -11.98 -22.39 13.42
N GLN A 125 -11.87 -22.51 14.75
CA GLN A 125 -11.38 -21.43 15.60
C GLN A 125 -9.99 -20.92 15.20
N GLU A 126 -9.07 -21.82 14.84
CA GLU A 126 -7.72 -21.45 14.41
C GLU A 126 -7.74 -20.63 13.11
N THR A 127 -8.45 -21.12 12.09
CA THR A 127 -8.62 -20.40 10.81
C THR A 127 -9.28 -19.03 11.00
N LYS A 128 -10.25 -18.92 11.92
CA LYS A 128 -10.87 -17.64 12.28
C LYS A 128 -9.89 -16.65 12.88
N GLU A 129 -8.93 -17.10 13.68
CA GLU A 129 -7.96 -16.19 14.28
C GLU A 129 -7.02 -15.59 13.21
N TYR A 130 -6.55 -16.40 12.25
CA TYR A 130 -5.79 -15.88 11.11
C TYR A 130 -6.60 -14.89 10.28
N LEU A 131 -7.88 -15.20 9.99
CA LEU A 131 -8.75 -14.30 9.24
C LEU A 131 -8.99 -12.97 9.97
N LYS A 132 -9.16 -13.02 11.29
CA LYS A 132 -9.31 -11.83 12.14
C LYS A 132 -8.05 -10.97 12.08
N ILE A 133 -6.87 -11.57 12.23
CA ILE A 133 -5.59 -10.83 12.16
C ILE A 133 -5.41 -10.21 10.77
N ALA A 134 -5.74 -10.93 9.69
CA ALA A 134 -5.70 -10.38 8.34
C ALA A 134 -6.65 -9.17 8.18
N LEU A 135 -7.87 -9.25 8.72
CA LEU A 135 -8.82 -8.15 8.72
C LEU A 135 -8.32 -6.93 9.52
N GLU A 136 -7.76 -7.16 10.71
CA GLU A 136 -7.17 -6.11 11.55
C GLU A 136 -6.02 -5.39 10.83
N ASN A 137 -5.12 -6.15 10.19
CA ASN A 137 -4.02 -5.60 9.39
C ASN A 137 -4.54 -4.76 8.22
N SER A 138 -5.58 -5.22 7.52
CA SER A 138 -6.19 -4.50 6.40
C SER A 138 -6.80 -3.16 6.84
N ILE A 139 -7.48 -3.14 7.99
CA ILE A 139 -8.00 -1.91 8.61
C ILE A 139 -6.88 -0.94 9.01
N GLU A 140 -5.80 -1.46 9.59
CA GLU A 140 -4.63 -0.65 9.95
C GLU A 140 -3.98 -0.04 8.70
N MET A 141 -3.82 -0.82 7.64
CA MET A 141 -3.24 -0.37 6.37
C MET A 141 -4.07 0.72 5.71
N GLU A 142 -5.39 0.56 5.66
CA GLU A 142 -6.29 1.61 5.15
C GLU A 142 -6.17 2.89 5.96
N SER A 143 -6.18 2.77 7.30
CA SER A 143 -6.03 3.92 8.20
C SER A 143 -4.70 4.64 7.96
N TYR A 144 -3.63 3.89 7.76
CA TYR A 144 -2.31 4.41 7.45
C TYR A 144 -2.28 5.14 6.09
N LEU A 145 -2.85 4.54 5.05
CA LEU A 145 -2.97 5.13 3.71
C LEU A 145 -3.77 6.44 3.74
N LEU A 146 -4.88 6.47 4.47
CA LEU A 146 -5.68 7.68 4.66
C LEU A 146 -4.88 8.78 5.37
N MET A 147 -4.10 8.44 6.39
CA MET A 147 -3.19 9.37 7.06
C MET A 147 -2.13 9.92 6.10
N VAL A 148 -1.49 9.06 5.29
CA VAL A 148 -0.50 9.48 4.28
C VAL A 148 -1.13 10.43 3.27
N LYS A 149 -2.30 10.06 2.74
CA LYS A 149 -2.96 10.82 1.67
C LYS A 149 -3.47 12.18 2.15
N ASN A 150 -3.96 12.28 3.37
CA ASN A 150 -4.66 13.47 3.86
C ASN A 150 -3.76 14.45 4.62
N ASN A 151 -2.46 14.16 4.76
CA ASN A 151 -1.52 15.03 5.48
C ASN A 151 -0.68 15.88 4.50
N PRO A 152 -1.03 17.17 4.28
CA PRO A 152 -0.34 18.05 3.33
C PRO A 152 1.07 18.46 3.78
N SER A 153 1.41 18.20 5.04
CA SER A 153 2.67 18.60 5.68
C SER A 153 3.73 17.49 5.65
N ILE A 154 3.45 16.36 5.00
CA ILE A 154 4.43 15.28 4.87
C ILE A 154 5.57 15.75 3.99
N THR A 155 6.78 15.73 4.56
CA THR A 155 8.01 16.02 3.82
C THR A 155 8.38 14.87 2.89
N ARG A 156 9.24 15.14 1.92
CA ARG A 156 9.79 14.11 1.03
C ARG A 156 10.45 12.95 1.80
N GLU A 157 11.26 13.27 2.80
CA GLU A 157 11.93 12.27 3.66
C GLU A 157 10.90 11.43 4.41
N ARG A 158 9.93 12.08 5.06
CA ARG A 158 8.88 11.38 5.80
C ARG A 158 8.07 10.48 4.89
N SER A 159 7.75 10.94 3.68
CA SER A 159 7.01 10.13 2.69
C SER A 159 7.77 8.84 2.33
N ASN A 160 9.09 8.91 2.15
CA ASN A 160 9.89 7.72 1.86
C ASN A 160 9.85 6.73 3.02
N SER A 161 9.99 7.18 4.27
CA SER A 161 9.82 6.30 5.43
C SER A 161 8.42 5.69 5.48
N MET A 162 7.39 6.45 5.11
CA MET A 162 6.02 5.96 5.11
C MET A 162 5.78 4.89 4.03
N PHE A 163 6.39 5.02 2.85
CA PHE A 163 6.31 3.98 1.81
C PHE A 163 7.06 2.70 2.18
N HIS A 164 8.19 2.81 2.90
CA HIS A 164 8.84 1.64 3.48
C HIS A 164 7.94 0.96 4.52
N GLN A 165 7.30 1.74 5.39
CA GLN A 165 6.36 1.20 6.37
C GLN A 165 5.16 0.52 5.69
N MET A 166 4.59 1.13 4.65
CA MET A 166 3.53 0.50 3.85
C MET A 166 3.99 -0.82 3.24
N HIS A 167 5.20 -0.89 2.68
CA HIS A 167 5.74 -2.13 2.14
C HIS A 167 5.77 -3.25 3.19
N MET A 168 6.23 -2.94 4.41
CA MET A 168 6.23 -3.91 5.51
C MET A 168 4.82 -4.31 5.94
N MET A 169 3.86 -3.38 5.94
CA MET A 169 2.45 -3.68 6.24
C MET A 169 1.87 -4.64 5.19
N PHE A 170 2.15 -4.43 3.90
CA PHE A 170 1.75 -5.32 2.81
C PHE A 170 2.36 -6.72 2.98
N GLN A 171 3.63 -6.79 3.34
CA GLN A 171 4.28 -8.07 3.59
C GLN A 171 3.65 -8.81 4.78
N ASN A 172 3.30 -8.10 5.85
CA ASN A 172 2.66 -8.71 7.01
C ASN A 172 1.23 -9.17 6.70
N GLU A 173 0.45 -8.36 5.99
CA GLU A 173 -0.92 -8.72 5.59
C GLU A 173 -0.93 -9.93 4.65
N LEU A 174 -0.01 -9.97 3.67
CA LEU A 174 0.16 -11.12 2.78
C LEU A 174 0.41 -12.42 3.57
N LYS A 175 1.34 -12.41 4.52
CA LYS A 175 1.68 -13.58 5.34
C LYS A 175 0.51 -14.05 6.21
N MET A 176 -0.24 -13.13 6.80
CA MET A 176 -1.39 -13.46 7.62
C MET A 176 -2.55 -14.01 6.78
N TYR A 177 -2.77 -13.43 5.60
CA TYR A 177 -3.79 -13.92 4.68
C TYR A 177 -3.43 -15.29 4.07
N GLU A 178 -2.15 -15.52 3.75
CA GLU A 178 -1.63 -16.83 3.34
C GLU A 178 -1.88 -17.88 4.43
N SER A 179 -1.54 -17.57 5.69
CA SER A 179 -1.77 -18.47 6.84
C SER A 179 -3.25 -18.81 7.02
N PHE A 180 -4.14 -17.82 6.83
CA PHE A 180 -5.59 -18.04 6.81
C PHE A 180 -5.98 -19.03 5.71
N TYR A 181 -5.53 -18.79 4.48
CA TYR A 181 -5.91 -19.62 3.34
C TYR A 181 -5.37 -21.05 3.46
N GLU A 182 -4.13 -21.24 3.92
CA GLU A 182 -3.55 -22.56 4.19
C GLU A 182 -4.35 -23.31 5.27
N SER A 183 -4.69 -22.65 6.37
CA SER A 183 -5.50 -23.22 7.44
C SER A 183 -6.91 -23.62 6.95
N TYR A 184 -7.50 -22.79 6.09
CA TYR A 184 -8.76 -23.11 5.40
C TYR A 184 -8.61 -24.37 4.54
N GLN A 185 -7.61 -24.44 3.66
CA GLN A 185 -7.40 -25.59 2.78
C GLN A 185 -7.23 -26.90 3.58
N GLN A 186 -6.45 -26.86 4.67
CA GLN A 186 -6.25 -28.03 5.55
C GLN A 186 -7.53 -28.50 6.25
N SER A 187 -8.43 -27.56 6.57
CA SER A 187 -9.66 -27.84 7.30
C SER A 187 -10.77 -28.44 6.41
N TYR A 188 -10.78 -28.13 5.11
CA TYR A 188 -11.87 -28.48 4.20
C TYR A 188 -11.50 -29.44 3.06
N LYS A 189 -10.22 -29.79 2.87
CA LYS A 189 -9.76 -30.79 1.89
C LYS A 189 -9.43 -32.17 2.47
N LYS A 190 -10.23 -32.66 3.44
CA LYS A 190 -10.20 -34.07 3.82
C LYS A 190 -11.13 -34.90 2.96
#